data_AF-A0A1J5MKQ3-F1
#
_entry.id   AF-A0A1J5MKQ3-F1
#
_cell.length_a   1.000
_cell.length_b   1.000
_cell.length_c   1.000
_cell.angle_alpha   90.00
_cell.angle_beta   90.00
_cell.angle_gamma   90.00
#
_symmetry.space_group_name_H-M   'P 1'
#
loop_
_entity.id
_entity.type
_entity.pdbx_description
1 polymer ?
#
loop_
_entity_poly.entity_id
_entity_poly.type
_entity_poly.pdbx_seq_one_letter_code
_entity_poly.pdbx_strand_id
1 'polypeptide(L)'
;MTDFRQQALDYHALPTPGKISVELSTPAETAKDLALAYSPGVAEPVREIAQDPENAYKYTGKGNLVAVITNGTAILGLGNLGP
;
A
#
# COMPACT_ATOMS: atom_id res chain seq x y z
N MET A 1 -34.41 -11.71 3.89
CA MET A 1 -33.26 -10.97 3.33
C MET A 1 -32.47 -10.44 4.51
N THR A 2 -31.16 -10.65 4.58
CA THR A 2 -30.34 -10.05 5.64
C THR A 2 -30.39 -8.52 5.49
N ASP A 3 -30.50 -7.82 6.62
CA ASP A 3 -30.47 -6.36 6.67
C ASP A 3 -29.18 -5.82 6.02
N PHE A 4 -29.28 -4.76 5.20
CA PHE A 4 -28.15 -4.18 4.47
C PHE A 4 -27.04 -3.72 5.42
N ARG A 5 -27.42 -3.25 6.62
CA ARG A 5 -26.46 -2.92 7.68
C ARG A 5 -25.59 -4.12 8.03
N GLN A 6 -26.20 -5.30 8.22
CA GLN A 6 -25.43 -6.50 8.56
C GLN A 6 -24.53 -6.93 7.42
N GLN A 7 -25.01 -6.86 6.17
CA GLN A 7 -24.19 -7.18 4.99
C GLN A 7 -22.97 -6.25 4.89
N ALA A 8 -23.12 -4.96 5.16
CA ALA A 8 -22.01 -4.02 5.17
C ALA A 8 -20.99 -4.33 6.27
N LEU A 9 -21.44 -4.72 7.46
CA LEU A 9 -20.55 -5.12 8.56
C LEU A 9 -19.80 -6.41 8.23
N ASP A 10 -20.50 -7.43 7.73
CA ASP A 10 -19.90 -8.71 7.36
C ASP A 10 -18.88 -8.54 6.23
N TYR A 11 -19.19 -7.73 5.21
CA TYR A 11 -18.29 -7.42 4.10
C TYR A 11 -16.95 -6.81 4.55
N HIS A 12 -16.94 -6.00 5.61
CA HIS A 12 -15.72 -5.38 6.12
C HIS A 12 -14.98 -6.25 7.15
N ALA A 13 -15.62 -7.31 7.68
CA ALA A 13 -15.09 -8.12 8.77
C ALA A 13 -14.63 -9.52 8.34
N LEU A 14 -15.27 -10.11 7.34
CA LEU A 14 -15.12 -11.52 7.00
C LEU A 14 -14.73 -11.72 5.52
N PRO A 15 -13.93 -12.76 5.23
CA PRO A 15 -13.19 -13.62 6.18
C PRO A 15 -11.98 -12.92 6.81
N THR A 16 -11.53 -11.82 6.22
CA THR A 16 -10.39 -11.03 6.69
C THR A 16 -10.83 -9.58 6.85
N PRO A 17 -10.64 -8.94 8.02
CA PRO A 17 -11.04 -7.57 8.23
C PRO A 17 -10.30 -6.55 7.34
N GLY A 18 -11.03 -5.52 6.90
CA GLY A 18 -10.48 -4.43 6.08
C GLY A 18 -10.72 -4.61 4.58
N LYS A 19 -10.20 -3.67 3.79
CA LYS A 19 -10.45 -3.61 2.32
C LYS A 19 -9.19 -3.44 1.47
N ILE A 20 -8.03 -3.32 2.10
CA ILE A 20 -6.76 -3.07 1.41
C ILE A 20 -5.81 -4.24 1.66
N SER A 21 -5.05 -4.61 0.65
CA SER A 21 -3.93 -5.55 0.73
C SER A 21 -2.67 -4.88 0.17
N VAL A 22 -1.51 -5.46 0.47
CA VAL A 22 -0.23 -5.11 -0.15
C VAL A 22 0.33 -6.39 -0.75
N GLU A 23 0.70 -6.34 -2.03
CA GLU A 23 1.17 -7.49 -2.79
C GLU A 23 2.45 -7.12 -3.54
N LEU A 24 3.26 -8.14 -3.84
CA LEU A 24 4.52 -7.95 -4.57
C LEU A 24 4.24 -7.64 -6.03
N SER A 25 4.94 -6.63 -6.57
CA SER A 25 4.91 -6.29 -8.00
C SER A 25 6.03 -6.98 -8.80
N THR A 26 6.93 -7.70 -8.13
CA THR A 26 8.10 -8.37 -8.72
C THR A 26 8.26 -9.77 -8.14
N PRO A 27 8.86 -10.72 -8.88
CA PRO A 27 9.19 -12.07 -8.37
C PRO A 27 9.98 -12.04 -7.05
N ALA A 28 9.77 -13.06 -6.22
CA ALA A 28 10.46 -13.25 -4.94
C ALA A 28 10.59 -14.75 -4.54
N GLU A 29 10.48 -15.66 -5.51
CA GLU A 29 10.36 -17.10 -5.27
C GLU A 29 11.72 -17.79 -5.16
N THR A 30 12.77 -17.23 -5.78
CA THR A 30 14.11 -17.83 -5.81
C THR A 30 15.13 -17.03 -5.01
N ALA A 31 16.25 -17.67 -4.67
CA ALA A 31 17.38 -16.99 -4.04
C ALA A 31 17.91 -15.81 -4.88
N LYS A 32 17.82 -15.93 -6.22
CA LYS A 32 18.18 -14.84 -7.13
C LYS A 32 17.21 -13.68 -7.03
N ASP A 33 15.90 -13.97 -6.97
CA ASP A 33 14.87 -12.92 -6.86
C ASP A 33 15.02 -12.15 -5.54
N LEU A 34 15.25 -12.87 -4.43
CA LEU A 34 15.52 -12.26 -3.13
C LEU A 34 16.81 -11.41 -3.14
N ALA A 35 17.86 -11.87 -3.83
CA ALA A 35 19.10 -11.12 -3.97
C ALA A 35 18.94 -9.84 -4.81
N LEU A 36 17.96 -9.78 -5.73
CA LEU A 36 17.63 -8.60 -6.52
C LEU A 36 16.70 -7.64 -5.77
N ALA A 37 15.64 -8.18 -5.15
CA ALA A 37 14.63 -7.41 -4.41
C ALA A 37 15.17 -6.82 -3.10
N TYR A 38 16.17 -7.46 -2.52
CA TYR A 38 16.82 -7.04 -1.27
C TYR A 38 18.34 -7.05 -1.43
N SER A 39 19.08 -7.40 -0.38
CA SER A 39 20.55 -7.41 -0.43
C SER A 39 21.09 -8.56 -1.31
N PRO A 40 22.10 -8.30 -2.16
CA PRO A 40 22.79 -7.02 -2.35
C PRO A 40 22.18 -6.09 -3.42
N GLY A 41 21.26 -6.58 -4.25
CA GLY A 41 20.77 -5.90 -5.46
C GLY A 41 20.08 -4.57 -5.22
N VAL A 42 19.35 -4.41 -4.10
CA VAL A 42 18.70 -3.16 -3.71
C VAL A 42 19.67 -1.98 -3.55
N ALA A 43 20.97 -2.25 -3.38
CA ALA A 43 21.97 -1.19 -3.28
C ALA A 43 22.08 -0.35 -4.57
N GLU A 44 21.81 -0.94 -5.74
CA GLU A 44 21.94 -0.23 -7.03
C GLU A 44 20.90 0.89 -7.18
N PRO A 45 19.57 0.67 -7.07
CA PRO A 45 18.61 1.76 -7.14
C PRO A 45 18.81 2.79 -6.02
N VAL A 46 19.31 2.39 -4.83
CA VAL A 46 19.65 3.33 -3.76
C VAL A 46 20.77 4.29 -4.18
N ARG A 47 21.86 3.79 -4.80
CA ARG A 47 22.95 4.65 -5.30
C ARG A 47 22.48 5.58 -6.41
N GLU A 48 21.64 5.10 -7.32
CA GLU A 48 21.06 5.91 -8.40
C GLU A 48 20.17 7.04 -7.86
N ILE A 49 19.37 6.76 -6.82
CA ILE A 49 18.52 7.78 -6.16
C ILE A 49 19.37 8.77 -5.36
N ALA A 50 20.46 8.32 -4.74
CA ALA A 50 21.38 9.21 -4.02
C ALA A 50 22.11 10.18 -4.97
N GLN A 51 22.38 9.76 -6.21
CA GLN A 51 22.96 10.60 -7.25
C GLN A 51 21.93 11.55 -7.87
N ASP A 52 20.73 11.06 -8.14
CA ASP A 52 19.61 11.85 -8.67
C ASP A 52 18.30 11.48 -7.95
N PRO A 53 17.76 12.36 -7.08
CA PRO A 53 16.52 12.11 -6.37
C PRO A 53 15.29 11.84 -7.26
N GLU A 54 15.29 12.31 -8.52
CA GLU A 54 14.16 12.07 -9.43
C GLU A 54 14.07 10.60 -9.87
N ASN A 55 15.16 9.83 -9.78
CA ASN A 55 15.14 8.39 -10.00
C ASN A 55 14.23 7.63 -9.04
N ALA A 56 13.78 8.26 -7.93
CA ALA A 56 12.76 7.69 -7.07
C ALA A 56 11.45 7.39 -7.82
N TYR A 57 11.10 8.20 -8.83
CA TYR A 57 9.91 7.95 -9.66
C TYR A 57 10.10 6.79 -10.66
N LYS A 58 11.36 6.45 -10.99
CA LYS A 58 11.71 5.38 -11.93
C LYS A 58 11.86 4.03 -11.25
N TYR A 59 12.50 3.98 -10.08
CA TYR A 59 12.89 2.73 -9.41
C TYR A 59 12.04 2.39 -8.18
N THR A 60 10.96 3.12 -7.92
CA THR A 60 10.04 2.83 -6.82
C THR A 60 8.58 2.98 -7.25
N GLY A 61 7.65 2.55 -6.39
CA GLY A 61 6.21 2.77 -6.61
C GLY A 61 5.75 4.24 -6.52
N LYS A 62 6.64 5.20 -6.20
CA LYS A 62 6.28 6.62 -5.97
C LYS A 62 5.47 7.25 -7.10
N GLY A 63 5.79 6.94 -8.36
CA GLY A 63 5.07 7.50 -9.52
C GLY A 63 3.61 7.08 -9.64
N ASN A 64 3.21 6.01 -8.93
CA ASN A 64 1.85 5.48 -8.97
C ASN A 64 1.19 5.39 -7.58
N LEU A 65 1.85 5.87 -6.53
CA LEU A 65 1.34 5.81 -5.16
C LEU A 65 0.67 7.14 -4.78
N VAL A 66 -0.62 7.06 -4.41
CA VAL A 66 -1.39 8.20 -3.91
C VAL A 66 -1.81 7.94 -2.47
N ALA A 67 -1.49 8.88 -1.57
CA ALA A 67 -1.90 8.80 -0.17
C ALA A 67 -3.28 9.46 0.03
N VAL A 68 -4.21 8.72 0.63
CA VAL A 68 -5.48 9.27 1.13
C VAL A 68 -5.29 9.66 2.59
N ILE A 69 -5.11 10.96 2.86
CA ILE A 69 -4.83 11.50 4.19
C ILE A 69 -6.09 12.21 4.71
N THR A 70 -6.51 11.86 5.93
CA THR A 70 -7.66 12.47 6.61
C THR A 70 -7.40 12.57 8.10
N ASN A 71 -7.97 13.57 8.77
CA ASN A 71 -7.98 13.71 10.23
C ASN A 71 -9.32 13.32 10.86
N GLY A 72 -10.27 12.83 10.06
CA GLY A 72 -11.56 12.33 10.55
C GLY A 72 -12.56 13.38 11.04
N THR A 73 -12.32 14.68 10.82
CA THR A 73 -13.22 15.74 11.32
C THR A 73 -14.50 15.90 10.50
N ALA A 74 -14.58 15.28 9.32
CA ALA A 74 -15.74 15.34 8.42
C ALA A 74 -15.91 14.01 7.66
N ILE A 75 -16.27 12.94 8.38
CA ILE A 75 -16.50 11.62 7.77
C ILE A 75 -17.91 11.59 7.18
N LEU A 76 -18.03 11.69 5.86
CA LEU A 76 -19.31 11.71 5.15
C LEU A 76 -20.25 12.79 5.75
N GLY A 77 -21.49 12.43 6.07
CA GLY A 77 -22.43 13.27 6.83
C GLY A 77 -22.41 13.04 8.34
N LEU A 78 -21.43 12.30 8.87
CA LEU A 78 -21.35 11.89 10.28
C LEU A 78 -20.60 12.89 11.16
N GLY A 79 -19.95 13.90 10.54
CA GLY A 79 -19.19 14.91 11.26
C GLY A 79 -17.85 14.38 11.76
N ASN A 80 -17.46 14.85 12.94
CA ASN A 80 -16.16 14.54 13.54
C ASN A 80 -16.24 13.25 14.37
N LEU A 81 -15.63 12.18 13.85
CA LEU A 81 -15.50 10.90 14.55
C LEU A 81 -14.04 10.51 14.83
N GLY A 82 -13.10 11.43 14.57
CA GLY A 82 -11.68 11.22 14.80
C GLY A 82 -10.99 10.27 13.80
N PRO A 83 -9.69 10.05 13.98
CA PRO A 83 -8.93 9.03 13.26
C PRO A 83 -9.24 7.61 13.72
#